data_AF-A0A6H1ZII1-F1
#
_entry.id   AF-A0A6H1ZII1-F1
#
_cell.length_a   1.000
_cell.length_b   1.000
_cell.length_c   1.000
_cell.angle_alpha   90.00
_cell.angle_beta   90.00
_cell.angle_gamma   90.00
#
_symmetry.space_group_name_H-M   'P 1'
#
loop_
_entity.id
_entity.type
_entity.pdbx_description
1 polymer ?
#
loop_
_entity_poly.entity_id
_entity_poly.type
_entity_poly.pdbx_seq_one_letter_code
_entity_poly.pdbx_strand_id
1 'polypeptide(L)'
;MGGKVKNPKEYYKKRRETHKEQIGQAQKKYVSKPETKEKLREWYHKQMETNPKFVERQRERIKKYYYNHQDNMRDRNKRRSENRKIEVLAYYGGGKVACVSCGFSDIRALSIDHVNGNGCEHRKEVGNGIHLYNWLVKNNYPEGYQTFCMNCQFIKRVVEKECTGPEH
;
A
#
# COMPACT_ATOMS: atom_id res chain seq x y z
N MET A 1 -8.84 -40.06 -42.90
CA MET A 1 -7.42 -40.03 -43.35
C MET A 1 -6.70 -38.93 -42.57
N GLY A 2 -5.96 -39.30 -41.52
CA GLY A 2 -5.23 -38.35 -40.67
C GLY A 2 -3.91 -37.96 -41.31
N GLY A 3 -3.89 -36.83 -42.02
CA GLY A 3 -2.66 -36.27 -42.58
C GLY A 3 -1.70 -35.88 -41.46
N LYS A 4 -0.54 -36.53 -41.37
CA LYS A 4 0.53 -36.16 -40.43
C LYS A 4 0.98 -34.72 -40.72
N VAL A 5 0.99 -33.89 -39.70
CA VAL A 5 1.49 -32.50 -39.77
C VAL A 5 2.96 -32.54 -40.18
N LYS A 6 3.27 -32.07 -41.39
CA LYS A 6 4.61 -32.16 -42.01
C LYS A 6 5.70 -31.37 -41.27
N ASN A 7 5.32 -30.41 -40.41
CA ASN A 7 6.25 -29.66 -39.55
C ASN A 7 5.58 -29.32 -38.20
N PRO A 8 5.76 -30.18 -37.17
CA PRO A 8 5.09 -29.99 -35.88
C PRO A 8 5.44 -28.65 -35.21
N LYS A 9 6.69 -28.19 -35.30
CA LYS A 9 7.12 -26.94 -34.65
C LYS A 9 6.43 -25.71 -35.22
N GLU A 10 6.35 -25.61 -36.55
CA GLU A 10 5.62 -24.51 -37.20
C GLU A 10 4.12 -24.57 -36.94
N TYR A 11 3.54 -25.77 -36.93
CA TYR A 11 2.13 -25.95 -36.58
C TYR A 11 1.83 -25.44 -35.17
N TYR A 12 2.62 -25.82 -34.16
CA TYR A 12 2.42 -25.34 -32.80
C TYR A 12 2.68 -23.84 -32.65
N LYS A 13 3.66 -23.28 -33.40
CA LYS A 13 3.90 -21.83 -33.44
C LYS A 13 2.69 -21.08 -34.01
N LYS A 14 2.23 -21.46 -35.20
CA LYS A 14 1.07 -20.87 -35.87
C LYS A 14 -0.19 -20.99 -35.00
N ARG A 15 -0.43 -22.16 -34.39
CA ARG A 15 -1.56 -22.37 -33.48
C ARG A 15 -1.50 -21.49 -32.23
N ARG A 16 -0.31 -21.29 -31.65
CA ARG A 16 -0.13 -20.39 -30.50
C ARG A 16 -0.41 -18.94 -30.86
N GLU A 17 -0.12 -18.53 -32.09
CA GLU A 17 -0.42 -17.20 -32.61
C GLU A 17 -1.92 -17.05 -32.92
N THR A 18 -2.51 -17.96 -33.70
CA THR A 18 -3.91 -17.88 -34.14
C THR A 18 -4.91 -18.09 -33.00
N HIS A 19 -4.56 -18.87 -31.97
CA HIS A 19 -5.43 -19.13 -30.80
C HIS A 19 -4.88 -18.50 -29.52
N LYS A 20 -4.02 -17.48 -29.63
CA LYS A 20 -3.35 -16.84 -28.49
C LYS A 20 -4.31 -16.49 -27.34
N GLU A 21 -5.47 -15.92 -27.69
CA GLU A 21 -6.46 -15.51 -26.71
C GLU A 21 -7.13 -16.70 -26.01
N GLN A 22 -7.61 -17.69 -26.77
CA GLN A 22 -8.23 -18.91 -26.23
C GLN A 22 -7.25 -19.69 -25.36
N ILE A 23 -5.99 -19.81 -25.80
CA ILE A 23 -4.91 -20.43 -25.03
C ILE A 23 -4.65 -19.64 -23.75
N GLY A 24 -4.61 -18.31 -23.83
CA GLY A 24 -4.44 -17.43 -22.68
C GLY A 24 -5.58 -17.55 -21.67
N GLN A 25 -6.83 -17.61 -22.12
CA GLN A 25 -8.01 -17.81 -21.28
C GLN A 25 -7.99 -19.19 -20.61
N ALA A 26 -7.70 -20.25 -21.37
CA ALA A 26 -7.56 -21.61 -20.85
C ALA A 26 -6.42 -21.70 -19.81
N GLN A 27 -5.28 -21.05 -20.07
CA GLN A 27 -4.16 -20.99 -19.15
C GLN A 27 -4.52 -20.22 -17.87
N LYS A 28 -5.20 -19.07 -17.97
CA LYS A 28 -5.71 -18.33 -16.80
C LYS A 28 -6.63 -19.19 -15.95
N LYS A 29 -7.59 -19.89 -16.58
CA LYS A 29 -8.53 -20.79 -15.90
C LYS A 29 -7.81 -21.97 -15.23
N TYR A 30 -6.78 -22.52 -15.86
CA TYR A 30 -5.97 -23.59 -15.30
C TYR A 30 -5.16 -23.10 -14.08
N VAL A 31 -4.44 -21.99 -14.23
CA VAL A 31 -3.61 -21.41 -13.15
C VAL A 31 -4.47 -20.86 -12.01
N SER A 32 -5.74 -20.50 -12.25
CA SER A 32 -6.61 -19.99 -11.19
C SER A 32 -7.05 -21.07 -10.18
N LYS A 33 -7.00 -22.35 -10.56
CA LYS A 33 -7.45 -23.46 -9.70
C LYS A 33 -6.58 -23.57 -8.44
N PRO A 34 -7.16 -23.76 -7.24
CA PRO A 34 -6.41 -23.78 -5.98
C PRO A 34 -5.22 -24.73 -5.98
N GLU A 35 -5.43 -25.97 -6.42
CA GLU A 35 -4.40 -27.01 -6.46
C GLU A 35 -3.25 -26.67 -7.42
N THR A 36 -3.56 -25.93 -8.49
CA THR A 36 -2.54 -25.48 -9.45
C THR A 36 -1.75 -24.30 -8.88
N LYS A 37 -2.41 -23.36 -8.20
CA LYS A 37 -1.74 -22.25 -7.52
C LYS A 37 -0.76 -22.73 -6.45
N GLU A 38 -1.18 -23.71 -5.65
CA GLU A 38 -0.37 -24.28 -4.59
C GLU A 38 0.90 -24.94 -5.15
N LYS A 39 0.75 -25.83 -6.13
CA LYS A 39 1.90 -26.45 -6.81
C LYS A 39 2.86 -25.43 -7.42
N LEU A 40 2.34 -24.36 -8.02
CA LEU A 40 3.18 -23.28 -8.57
C LEU A 40 3.91 -22.51 -7.47
N ARG A 41 3.28 -22.29 -6.31
CA ARG A 41 3.89 -21.65 -5.15
C ARG A 41 5.02 -22.51 -4.59
N GLU A 42 4.77 -23.80 -4.37
CA GLU A 42 5.80 -24.76 -3.92
C GLU A 42 7.00 -24.80 -4.87
N TRP A 43 6.74 -24.92 -6.18
CA TRP A 43 7.78 -24.87 -7.19
C TRP A 43 8.60 -23.58 -7.12
N TYR A 44 7.93 -22.43 -6.94
CA TYR A 44 8.60 -21.13 -6.84
C TYR A 44 9.50 -21.04 -5.60
N HIS A 45 9.01 -21.46 -4.42
CA HIS A 45 9.81 -21.50 -3.19
C HIS A 45 11.03 -22.40 -3.36
N LYS A 46 10.83 -23.62 -3.88
CA LYS A 46 11.92 -24.55 -4.17
C LYS A 46 12.96 -23.93 -5.11
N GLN A 47 12.56 -23.23 -6.17
CA GLN A 47 13.49 -22.54 -7.06
C GLN A 47 14.24 -21.37 -6.37
N MET A 48 13.58 -20.62 -5.48
CA MET A 48 14.23 -19.55 -4.73
C MET A 48 15.32 -20.07 -3.79
N GLU A 49 15.10 -21.24 -3.19
CA GLU A 49 16.05 -21.87 -2.25
C GLU A 49 17.20 -22.57 -2.98
N THR A 50 16.90 -23.28 -4.08
CA THR A 50 17.86 -24.23 -4.68
C THR A 50 18.55 -23.73 -5.94
N ASN A 51 18.10 -22.62 -6.53
CA ASN A 51 18.58 -22.17 -7.85
C ASN A 51 19.05 -20.71 -7.84
N PRO A 52 20.35 -20.46 -7.60
CA PRO A 52 20.92 -19.11 -7.58
C PRO A 52 20.68 -18.30 -8.86
N LYS A 53 20.76 -18.92 -10.04
CA LYS A 53 20.46 -18.27 -11.33
C LYS A 53 18.98 -17.89 -11.48
N PHE A 54 18.08 -18.62 -10.82
CA PHE A 54 16.68 -18.22 -10.75
C PHE A 54 16.50 -16.99 -9.85
N VAL A 55 17.13 -16.98 -8.67
CA VAL A 55 17.14 -15.84 -7.74
C VAL A 55 17.64 -14.56 -8.41
N GLU A 56 18.78 -14.62 -9.08
CA GLU A 56 19.37 -13.48 -9.80
C GLU A 56 18.40 -12.91 -10.84
N ARG A 57 17.86 -13.75 -11.72
CA ARG A 57 16.86 -13.32 -12.73
C ARG A 57 15.61 -12.72 -12.09
N GLN A 58 15.15 -13.26 -10.95
CA GLN A 58 14.01 -12.66 -10.23
C GLN A 58 14.37 -11.27 -9.70
N ARG A 59 15.56 -11.10 -9.11
CA ARG A 59 16.05 -9.80 -8.60
C ARG A 59 16.13 -8.76 -9.72
N GLU A 60 16.73 -9.12 -10.85
CA GLU A 60 16.81 -8.23 -12.02
C GLU A 60 15.44 -7.83 -12.55
N ARG A 61 14.52 -8.80 -12.66
CA ARG A 61 13.14 -8.53 -13.09
C ARG A 61 12.44 -7.55 -12.15
N ILE A 62 12.58 -7.76 -10.84
CA ILE A 62 12.01 -6.88 -9.81
C ILE A 62 12.63 -5.48 -9.91
N LYS A 63 13.95 -5.38 -10.01
CA LYS A 63 14.68 -4.12 -10.18
C LYS A 63 14.19 -3.35 -11.42
N LYS A 64 14.09 -4.03 -12.56
CA LYS A 64 13.60 -3.44 -13.82
C LYS A 64 12.15 -2.97 -13.71
N TYR A 65 11.30 -3.76 -13.04
CA TYR A 65 9.92 -3.36 -12.78
C TYR A 65 9.85 -2.06 -11.97
N TYR A 66 10.56 -1.98 -10.84
CA TYR A 66 10.58 -0.77 -10.01
C TYR A 66 11.13 0.44 -10.77
N TYR A 67 12.25 0.27 -11.48
CA TYR A 67 12.82 1.35 -12.29
C TYR A 67 11.83 1.89 -13.34
N ASN A 68 11.15 1.00 -14.05
CA ASN A 68 10.20 1.38 -15.11
C ASN A 68 8.86 1.93 -14.58
N HIS A 69 8.54 1.72 -13.29
CA HIS A 69 7.24 2.09 -12.71
C HIS A 69 7.37 3.03 -11.52
N GLN A 70 8.57 3.56 -11.23
CA GLN A 70 8.83 4.37 -10.04
C GLN A 70 7.88 5.57 -9.92
N ASP A 71 7.61 6.28 -11.02
CA ASP A 71 6.78 7.48 -11.00
C ASP A 71 5.32 7.13 -10.73
N ASN A 72 4.81 6.11 -11.42
CA ASN A 72 3.46 5.58 -11.20
C ASN A 72 3.27 5.06 -9.77
N MET A 73 4.30 4.44 -9.19
CA MET A 73 4.26 3.95 -7.81
C MET A 73 4.28 5.09 -6.80
N ARG A 74 5.11 6.12 -7.02
CA ARG A 74 5.16 7.32 -6.17
C ARG A 74 3.83 8.06 -6.16
N ASP A 75 3.26 8.32 -7.35
CA ASP A 75 1.98 9.00 -7.48
C ASP A 75 0.83 8.19 -6.83
N ARG A 76 0.79 6.87 -7.06
CA ARG A 76 -0.18 5.98 -6.40
C ARG A 76 -0.05 6.01 -4.88
N ASN A 77 1.18 5.94 -4.36
CA ASN A 77 1.43 5.97 -2.92
C ASN A 77 1.06 7.33 -2.32
N LYS A 78 1.35 8.42 -3.03
CA LYS A 78 0.96 9.78 -2.65
C LYS A 78 -0.56 9.90 -2.54
N ARG A 79 -1.29 9.56 -3.59
CA ARG A 79 -2.77 9.58 -3.61
C ARG A 79 -3.37 8.71 -2.50
N ARG A 80 -2.80 7.52 -2.27
CA ARG A 80 -3.23 6.64 -1.18
C ARG A 80 -3.04 7.30 0.18
N SER A 81 -1.91 7.98 0.37
CA SER A 81 -1.59 8.66 1.63
C SER A 81 -2.47 9.89 1.86
N GLU A 82 -2.76 10.65 0.81
CA GLU A 82 -3.68 11.80 0.83
C GLU A 82 -5.11 11.36 1.15
N ASN A 83 -5.62 10.33 0.47
CA ASN A 83 -6.95 9.78 0.75
C ASN A 83 -7.06 9.28 2.20
N ARG A 84 -6.02 8.60 2.70
CA ARG A 84 -5.96 8.15 4.08
C ARG A 84 -5.97 9.33 5.06
N LYS A 85 -5.23 10.39 4.77
CA LYS A 85 -5.22 11.62 5.57
C LYS A 85 -6.62 12.24 5.62
N ILE A 86 -7.28 12.39 4.47
CA ILE A 86 -8.64 12.95 4.38
C ILE A 86 -9.63 12.13 5.22
N GLU A 87 -9.63 10.81 5.04
CA GLU A 87 -10.51 9.87 5.76
C GLU A 87 -10.37 10.02 7.28
N VAL A 88 -9.14 9.96 7.78
CA VAL A 88 -8.84 10.06 9.22
C VAL A 88 -9.19 11.43 9.78
N LEU A 89 -8.84 12.51 9.06
CA LEU A 89 -9.17 13.87 9.51
C LEU A 89 -10.67 14.14 9.51
N ALA A 90 -11.42 13.59 8.56
CA ALA A 90 -12.88 13.71 8.53
C ALA A 90 -13.50 12.98 9.73
N TYR A 91 -13.05 11.76 10.04
CA TYR A 91 -13.55 10.98 11.17
C TYR A 91 -13.39 11.74 12.49
N TYR A 92 -12.15 12.15 12.82
CA TYR A 92 -11.84 12.87 14.06
C TYR A 92 -12.20 14.36 14.02
N GLY A 93 -12.68 14.85 12.88
CA GLY A 93 -13.20 16.21 12.68
C GLY A 93 -14.72 16.29 12.75
N GLY A 94 -15.40 15.25 13.27
CA GLY A 94 -16.86 15.21 13.37
C GLY A 94 -17.55 15.16 12.00
N GLY A 95 -16.97 14.44 11.04
CA GLY A 95 -17.46 14.34 9.66
C GLY A 95 -16.98 15.45 8.73
N LYS A 96 -16.17 16.40 9.23
CA LYS A 96 -15.59 17.49 8.43
C LYS A 96 -14.07 17.40 8.43
N VAL A 97 -13.45 17.72 7.31
CA VAL A 97 -11.98 17.92 7.25
C VAL A 97 -11.66 19.33 7.75
N ALA A 98 -11.85 19.54 9.05
CA ALA A 98 -11.68 20.84 9.69
C ALA A 98 -11.25 20.67 11.15
N CYS A 99 -10.55 21.69 11.67
CA CYS A 99 -10.20 21.79 13.07
C CYS A 99 -11.47 21.83 13.91
N VAL A 100 -11.61 20.92 14.88
CA VAL A 100 -12.80 20.88 15.75
C VAL A 100 -12.87 22.07 16.73
N SER A 101 -11.74 22.74 16.98
CA SER A 101 -11.67 23.90 17.87
C SER A 101 -12.00 25.23 17.18
N CYS A 102 -11.44 25.50 16.00
CA CYS A 102 -11.56 26.81 15.34
C CYS A 102 -12.17 26.79 13.94
N GLY A 103 -12.52 25.61 13.41
CA GLY A 103 -13.14 25.46 12.09
C GLY A 103 -12.21 25.63 10.89
N PHE A 104 -10.92 25.92 11.08
CA PHE A 104 -9.93 25.99 10.00
C PHE A 104 -9.91 24.70 9.17
N SER A 105 -9.98 24.79 7.84
CA SER A 105 -10.26 23.64 6.95
C SER A 105 -9.21 23.38 5.88
N ASP A 106 -8.10 24.14 5.83
CA ASP A 106 -7.01 23.82 4.91
C ASP A 106 -6.25 22.58 5.40
N ILE A 107 -6.46 21.47 4.69
CA ILE A 107 -5.88 20.16 5.00
C ILE A 107 -4.35 20.18 5.14
N ARG A 108 -3.66 21.15 4.52
CA ARG A 108 -2.20 21.29 4.61
C ARG A 108 -1.75 21.64 6.03
N ALA A 109 -2.59 22.30 6.82
CA ALA A 109 -2.30 22.66 8.21
C ALA A 109 -3.15 21.87 9.23
N LEU A 110 -3.86 20.83 8.79
CA LEU A 110 -4.58 19.91 9.68
C LEU A 110 -3.72 18.70 10.04
N SER A 111 -3.84 18.29 11.30
CA SER A 111 -3.17 17.13 11.89
C SER A 111 -4.10 16.44 12.89
N ILE A 112 -3.70 15.22 13.27
CA ILE A 112 -4.31 14.52 14.40
C ILE A 112 -3.60 14.93 15.68
N ASP A 113 -4.41 15.28 16.66
CA ASP A 113 -4.02 15.60 18.01
C ASP A 113 -4.49 14.50 18.98
N HIS A 114 -3.68 14.25 20.01
CA HIS A 114 -3.98 13.28 21.06
C HIS A 114 -4.66 14.02 22.20
N VAL A 115 -5.93 13.69 22.46
CA VAL A 115 -6.76 14.40 23.46
C VAL A 115 -6.09 14.40 24.84
N ASN A 116 -5.50 13.26 25.24
CA ASN A 116 -4.89 13.07 26.56
C ASN A 116 -3.40 13.48 26.64
N GLY A 117 -2.84 14.14 25.62
CA GLY A 117 -1.45 14.62 25.64
C GLY A 117 -0.35 13.54 25.64
N ASN A 118 -0.71 12.26 25.51
CA ASN A 118 0.23 11.13 25.42
C ASN A 118 0.84 10.92 24.02
N GLY A 119 0.77 11.96 23.17
CA GLY A 119 1.15 11.83 21.77
C GLY A 119 2.63 11.52 21.55
N CYS A 120 3.52 11.95 22.45
CA CYS A 120 4.95 11.69 22.33
C CYS A 120 5.30 10.21 22.48
N GLU A 121 4.68 9.51 23.43
CA GLU A 121 4.90 8.09 23.67
C GLU A 121 4.30 7.26 22.54
N HIS A 122 3.04 7.54 22.21
CA HIS A 122 2.35 6.80 21.15
C HIS A 122 3.06 6.95 19.80
N ARG A 123 3.57 8.14 19.46
CA ARG A 123 4.34 8.37 18.22
C ARG A 123 5.67 7.61 18.17
N LYS A 124 6.28 7.27 19.32
CA LYS A 124 7.46 6.39 19.35
C LYS A 124 7.09 4.94 19.04
N GLU A 125 5.89 4.50 19.45
CA GLU A 125 5.40 3.14 19.22
C GLU A 125 4.94 2.93 17.78
N VAL A 126 4.10 3.83 17.25
CA VAL A 126 3.41 3.61 15.96
C VAL A 126 3.95 4.45 14.81
N GLY A 127 4.82 5.41 15.11
CA GLY A 127 5.34 6.37 14.15
C GLY A 127 4.46 7.61 13.94
N ASN A 128 4.82 8.39 12.93
CA ASN A 128 4.23 9.71 12.63
C ASN A 128 3.53 9.75 11.27
N GLY A 129 2.69 10.77 11.06
CA GLY A 129 2.06 11.06 9.77
C GLY A 129 1.25 9.87 9.25
N ILE A 130 1.63 9.35 8.08
CA ILE A 130 0.92 8.25 7.42
C ILE A 130 0.91 6.95 8.26
N HIS A 131 1.93 6.72 9.08
CA HIS A 131 1.99 5.55 9.94
C HIS A 131 0.92 5.61 11.03
N LEU A 132 0.80 6.76 11.70
CA LEU A 132 -0.26 7.02 12.66
C LEU A 132 -1.64 6.87 12.01
N TYR A 133 -1.85 7.45 10.82
CA TYR A 133 -3.14 7.33 10.13
C TYR A 133 -3.49 5.88 9.78
N ASN A 134 -2.52 5.09 9.30
CA ASN A 134 -2.74 3.68 9.04
C ASN A 134 -3.02 2.89 10.31
N TRP A 135 -2.36 3.23 11.43
CA TRP A 135 -2.61 2.63 12.72
C TRP A 135 -4.04 2.93 13.20
N LEU A 136 -4.50 4.17 13.10
CA LEU A 136 -5.85 4.57 13.50
C LEU A 136 -6.92 3.77 12.74
N VAL A 137 -6.76 3.64 11.42
CA VAL A 137 -7.70 2.84 10.61
C VAL A 137 -7.61 1.35 10.95
N LYS A 138 -6.40 0.81 11.11
CA LYS A 138 -6.20 -0.61 11.47
C LYS A 138 -6.84 -0.96 12.81
N ASN A 139 -6.86 -0.01 13.74
CA ASN A 139 -7.46 -0.17 15.07
C ASN A 139 -8.91 0.33 15.15
N ASN A 140 -9.59 0.43 14.00
CA ASN A 140 -11.01 0.79 13.90
C ASN A 140 -11.37 2.13 14.56
N TYR A 141 -10.52 3.14 14.36
CA TYR A 141 -10.73 4.52 14.81
C TYR A 141 -10.99 4.65 16.32
N PRO A 142 -10.00 4.30 17.17
CA PRO A 142 -10.16 4.41 18.61
C PRO A 142 -10.44 5.85 19.05
N GLU A 143 -11.08 6.02 20.19
CA GLU A 143 -11.26 7.32 20.84
C GLU A 143 -9.92 7.92 21.31
N GLY A 144 -9.95 9.17 21.80
CA GLY A 144 -8.77 9.87 22.33
C GLY A 144 -7.98 10.66 21.29
N TYR A 145 -8.55 10.88 20.10
CA TYR A 145 -7.95 11.69 19.04
C TYR A 145 -8.94 12.73 18.53
N GLN A 146 -8.40 13.83 17.99
CA GLN A 146 -9.17 14.92 17.42
C GLN A 146 -8.45 15.55 16.22
N THR A 147 -9.21 16.07 15.26
CA THR A 147 -8.64 16.84 14.13
C THR A 147 -8.42 18.29 14.54
N PHE A 148 -7.17 18.73 14.59
CA PHE A 148 -6.78 20.09 14.93
C PHE A 148 -6.00 20.74 13.79
N CYS A 149 -6.05 22.09 13.72
CA CYS A 149 -5.05 22.84 12.97
C CYS A 149 -3.77 22.96 13.81
N MET A 150 -2.63 23.16 13.15
CA MET A 150 -1.32 23.25 13.83
C MET A 150 -1.28 24.35 14.90
N ASN A 151 -1.98 25.46 14.70
CA ASN A 151 -2.03 26.55 15.69
C ASN A 151 -2.79 26.14 16.96
N CYS A 152 -4.00 25.58 16.83
CA CYS A 152 -4.76 25.08 17.97
C CYS A 152 -3.99 23.96 18.70
N GLN A 153 -3.28 23.11 17.95
CA GLN A 153 -2.46 22.06 18.55
C GLN A 153 -1.28 22.63 19.34
N PHE A 154 -0.60 23.66 18.85
CA PHE A 154 0.46 24.32 19.62
C PHE A 154 -0.08 25.06 20.84
N ILE A 155 -1.22 25.76 20.72
CA ILE A 155 -1.87 26.41 21.85
C ILE A 155 -2.20 25.39 22.95
N LYS A 156 -2.80 24.25 22.59
CA LYS A 156 -3.09 23.15 23.53
C LYS A 156 -1.84 22.68 24.26
N ARG A 157 -0.76 22.39 23.52
CA ARG A 157 0.51 21.94 24.10
C ARG A 157 1.06 22.90 25.15
N VAL A 158 1.02 24.20 24.86
CA VAL A 158 1.51 25.24 25.79
C VAL A 158 0.61 25.36 27.01
N VAL A 159 -0.71 25.42 26.80
CA VAL A 159 -1.70 25.59 27.89
C VAL A 159 -1.71 24.38 28.84
N GLU A 160 -1.67 23.17 28.27
CA GLU A 160 -1.75 21.93 29.03
C GLU A 160 -0.37 21.41 29.48
N LYS A 161 0.71 22.12 29.14
CA LYS A 161 2.10 21.74 29.43
C LYS A 161 2.42 20.31 28.96
N GLU A 162 1.90 19.96 27.78
CA GLU A 162 2.23 18.68 27.15
C GLU A 162 3.72 18.61 26.87
N CYS A 163 4.25 17.38 26.80
CA CYS A 163 5.67 17.13 26.53
C CYS A 163 6.12 17.85 25.25
N THR A 164 6.78 18.99 25.42
CA THR A 164 7.66 19.58 24.43
C THR A 164 8.88 18.66 24.36
N GLY A 165 9.35 18.30 23.16
CA GLY A 165 10.61 17.57 23.04
C GLY A 165 11.76 18.29 23.76
N PRO A 166 12.95 17.67 23.87
CA PRO A 166 14.07 18.28 24.59
C PRO A 166 14.24 19.74 24.15
N GLU A 167 14.32 20.64 25.14
CA GLU A 167 14.56 22.06 24.93
C GLU A 167 15.84 22.21 24.07
N HIS A 168 15.75 23.01 23.01
CA HIS A 168 16.80 23.16 22.00
C HIS A 168 17.73 24.28 22.44
#